data_AF-A0A1E5T6C3-F1
#
_entry.id   AF-A0A1E5T6C3-F1
#
_cell.length_a   1.000
_cell.length_b   1.000
_cell.length_c   1.000
_cell.angle_alpha   90.00
_cell.angle_beta   90.00
_cell.angle_gamma   90.00
#
_symmetry.space_group_name_H-M   'P 1'
#
loop_
_entity.id
_entity.type
_entity.pdbx_description
1 polymer ?
#
loop_
_entity_poly.entity_id
_entity_poly.type
_entity_poly.pdbx_seq_one_letter_code
_entity_poly.pdbx_strand_id
1 'polypeptide(L)'
;MRSFIKLFFIAAAVFSSSQLLAQDKNKTLLQTERMAKALELTDKQKAALDKELKAAKEERQVAMEKAKAIREEMRRDAFVAREAREAKLKDILTEEQWAKYESAKKRGRGAMLNRAKRGQDSRQGGRFQRRGQIREDGRRPMRDTLRRRVVKRRVEMLKEKKETEEKENGGGN
;
A
#
# COMPACT_ATOMS: atom_id res chain seq x y z
N MET A 1 -27.09 -19.76 -32.20
CA MET A 1 -26.76 -18.39 -31.72
C MET A 1 -26.21 -18.38 -30.28
N ARG A 2 -25.07 -19.06 -30.00
CA ARG A 2 -24.47 -19.12 -28.64
C ARG A 2 -22.97 -18.77 -28.60
N SER A 3 -22.34 -18.47 -29.74
CA SER A 3 -20.91 -18.12 -29.82
C SER A 3 -20.61 -16.62 -29.92
N PHE A 4 -21.59 -15.77 -30.21
CA PHE A 4 -21.36 -14.31 -30.35
C PHE A 4 -21.24 -13.57 -29.02
N ILE A 5 -21.74 -14.14 -27.92
CA ILE A 5 -21.72 -13.49 -26.59
C ILE A 5 -20.31 -13.54 -25.97
N LYS A 6 -19.50 -14.57 -26.29
CA LYS A 6 -18.15 -14.72 -25.74
C LYS A 6 -17.14 -13.72 -26.31
N LEU A 7 -17.35 -13.25 -27.55
CA LEU A 7 -16.51 -12.24 -28.19
C LEU A 7 -16.77 -10.82 -27.67
N PHE A 8 -17.97 -10.53 -27.16
CA PHE A 8 -18.31 -9.20 -26.63
C PHE A 8 -17.61 -8.90 -25.28
N PHE A 9 -17.38 -9.92 -24.46
CA PHE A 9 -16.71 -9.74 -23.16
C PHE A 9 -15.21 -9.44 -23.26
N ILE A 10 -14.53 -9.89 -24.33
CA ILE A 10 -13.11 -9.59 -24.55
C ILE A 10 -12.94 -8.14 -25.04
N ALA A 11 -13.89 -7.62 -25.83
CA ALA A 11 -13.87 -6.22 -26.29
C ALA A 11 -14.06 -5.20 -25.15
N ALA A 12 -14.86 -5.53 -24.12
CA ALA A 12 -15.09 -4.65 -22.97
C ALA A 12 -13.85 -4.45 -22.07
N ALA A 13 -12.97 -5.45 -21.97
CA ALA A 13 -11.71 -5.35 -21.23
C ALA A 13 -10.67 -4.45 -21.94
N VAL A 14 -10.70 -4.39 -23.27
CA VAL A 14 -9.81 -3.53 -24.06
C VAL A 14 -10.32 -2.08 -24.10
N PHE A 15 -11.64 -1.86 -24.03
CA PHE A 15 -12.22 -0.51 -24.04
C PHE A 15 -12.05 0.25 -22.70
N SER A 16 -11.89 -0.46 -21.59
CA SER A 16 -11.71 0.15 -20.26
C SER A 16 -10.27 0.57 -19.95
N SER A 17 -9.27 -0.01 -20.63
CA SER A 17 -7.87 0.43 -20.52
C SER A 17 -7.59 1.70 -21.33
N SER A 18 -8.23 1.87 -22.49
CA SER A 18 -8.06 3.06 -23.33
C SER A 18 -8.69 4.33 -22.76
N GLN A 19 -9.82 4.25 -22.06
CA GLN A 19 -10.43 5.41 -21.38
C GLN A 19 -9.63 5.89 -20.15
N LEU A 20 -9.02 4.98 -19.38
CA LEU A 20 -8.13 5.35 -18.28
C LEU A 20 -6.86 6.05 -18.79
N LEU A 21 -6.30 5.59 -19.91
CA LEU A 21 -5.18 6.25 -20.58
C LEU A 21 -5.55 7.64 -21.13
N ALA A 22 -6.76 7.83 -21.66
CA ALA A 22 -7.21 9.12 -22.21
C ALA A 22 -7.54 10.17 -21.14
N GLN A 23 -8.21 9.79 -20.03
CA GLN A 23 -8.47 10.72 -18.92
C GLN A 23 -7.19 11.23 -18.26
N ASP A 24 -6.15 10.39 -18.27
CA ASP A 24 -4.93 10.66 -17.55
C ASP A 24 -3.93 11.54 -18.30
N LYS A 25 -3.93 11.49 -19.64
CA LYS A 25 -3.14 12.42 -20.47
C LYS A 25 -3.55 13.87 -20.20
N ASN A 26 -4.84 14.13 -19.98
CA ASN A 26 -5.35 15.45 -19.68
C ASN A 26 -4.89 15.97 -18.31
N LYS A 27 -4.65 15.09 -17.32
CA LYS A 27 -4.19 15.48 -15.98
C LYS A 27 -2.71 15.86 -15.95
N THR A 28 -1.86 15.13 -16.68
CA THR A 28 -0.43 15.47 -16.80
C THR A 28 -0.23 16.76 -17.57
N LEU A 29 -1.02 17.00 -18.62
CA LEU A 29 -1.05 18.28 -19.33
C LEU A 29 -1.48 19.42 -18.40
N LEU A 30 -2.57 19.26 -17.64
CA LEU A 30 -3.04 20.27 -16.69
C LEU A 30 -2.02 20.58 -15.58
N GLN A 31 -1.26 19.57 -15.12
CA GLN A 31 -0.20 19.76 -14.13
C GLN A 31 0.99 20.52 -14.73
N THR A 32 1.41 20.15 -15.94
CA THR A 32 2.49 20.82 -16.68
C THR A 32 2.13 22.28 -16.95
N GLU A 33 0.91 22.56 -17.41
CA GLU A 33 0.43 23.93 -17.66
C GLU A 33 0.37 24.77 -16.39
N ARG A 34 -0.06 24.20 -15.27
CA ARG A 34 -0.06 24.88 -13.97
C ARG A 34 1.34 25.22 -13.50
N MET A 35 2.28 24.28 -13.60
CA MET A 35 3.68 24.51 -13.24
C MET A 35 4.35 25.49 -14.19
N ALA A 36 4.04 25.39 -15.48
CA ALA A 36 4.54 26.29 -16.50
C ALA A 36 4.07 27.72 -16.30
N LYS A 37 2.82 27.91 -15.89
CA LYS A 37 2.29 29.23 -15.55
C LYS A 37 2.87 29.78 -14.25
N ALA A 38 3.11 28.93 -13.25
CA ALA A 38 3.68 29.35 -11.97
C ALA A 38 5.18 29.69 -12.04
N LEU A 39 5.90 29.08 -12.99
CA LEU A 39 7.35 29.23 -13.17
C LEU A 39 7.72 29.95 -14.46
N GLU A 40 6.74 30.50 -15.18
CA GLU A 40 6.91 31.21 -16.46
C GLU A 40 7.77 30.42 -17.47
N LEU A 41 7.54 29.11 -17.56
CA LEU A 41 8.35 28.21 -18.39
C LEU A 41 8.13 28.51 -19.88
N THR A 42 9.23 28.48 -20.63
CA THR A 42 9.20 28.53 -22.11
C THR A 42 8.61 27.24 -22.70
N ASP A 43 8.14 27.29 -23.94
CA ASP A 43 7.50 26.12 -24.57
C ASP A 43 8.44 24.91 -24.69
N LYS A 44 9.75 25.15 -24.88
CA LYS A 44 10.77 24.09 -24.84
C LYS A 44 10.87 23.43 -23.46
N GLN A 45 10.80 24.22 -22.37
CA GLN A 45 10.83 23.71 -20.99
C GLN A 45 9.52 22.98 -20.63
N LYS A 46 8.37 23.42 -21.15
CA LYS A 46 7.09 22.73 -20.99
C LYS A 46 7.12 21.34 -21.62
N ALA A 47 7.63 21.23 -22.85
CA ALA A 47 7.75 19.94 -23.55
C ALA A 47 8.69 18.97 -22.81
N ALA A 48 9.81 19.48 -22.27
CA ALA A 48 10.71 18.68 -21.44
C ALA A 48 10.04 18.23 -20.13
N LEU A 49 9.31 19.14 -19.45
CA LEU A 49 8.60 18.83 -18.20
C LEU A 49 7.48 17.80 -18.41
N ASP A 50 6.70 17.91 -19.47
CA ASP A 50 5.64 16.93 -19.79
C ASP A 50 6.22 15.54 -20.06
N LYS A 51 7.38 15.46 -20.74
CA LYS A 51 8.10 14.21 -20.97
C LYS A 51 8.55 13.56 -19.66
N GLU A 52 9.16 14.33 -18.76
CA GLU A 52 9.60 13.84 -17.45
C GLU A 52 8.43 13.40 -16.57
N LEU A 53 7.34 14.16 -16.54
CA LEU A 53 6.15 13.80 -15.75
C LEU A 53 5.46 12.53 -16.27
N LYS A 54 5.48 12.30 -17.59
CA LYS A 54 5.00 11.05 -18.19
C LYS A 54 5.89 9.86 -17.82
N ALA A 55 7.21 10.01 -17.96
CA ALA A 55 8.16 8.96 -17.60
C ALA A 55 8.05 8.58 -16.10
N ALA A 56 8.06 9.57 -15.21
CA ALA A 56 7.92 9.35 -13.76
C ALA A 56 6.60 8.68 -13.40
N LYS A 57 5.53 8.95 -14.16
CA LYS A 57 4.24 8.29 -13.98
C LYS A 57 4.29 6.81 -14.37
N GLU A 58 4.87 6.50 -15.52
CA GLU A 58 5.02 5.12 -15.99
C GLU A 58 5.87 4.30 -15.01
N GLU A 59 6.99 4.84 -14.55
CA GLU A 59 7.81 4.21 -13.51
C GLU A 59 7.01 3.94 -12.23
N ARG A 60 6.19 4.91 -11.80
CA ARG A 60 5.33 4.74 -10.62
C ARG A 60 4.29 3.65 -10.83
N GLN A 61 3.70 3.53 -12.03
CA GLN A 61 2.75 2.48 -12.34
C GLN A 61 3.41 1.10 -12.28
N VAL A 62 4.57 0.94 -12.90
CA VAL A 62 5.37 -0.30 -12.85
C VAL A 62 5.73 -0.66 -11.41
N ALA A 63 6.17 0.31 -10.61
CA ALA A 63 6.47 0.09 -9.19
C ALA A 63 5.23 -0.34 -8.40
N MET A 64 4.06 0.23 -8.68
CA MET A 64 2.81 -0.17 -8.03
C MET A 64 2.38 -1.58 -8.41
N GLU A 65 2.55 -1.99 -9.67
CA GLU A 65 2.24 -3.34 -10.13
C GLU A 65 3.15 -4.38 -9.47
N LYS A 66 4.46 -4.12 -9.43
CA LYS A 66 5.43 -4.95 -8.70
C LYS A 66 5.05 -5.07 -7.22
N ALA A 67 4.72 -3.96 -6.58
CA ALA A 67 4.29 -3.96 -5.18
C ALA A 67 2.96 -4.71 -4.97
N LYS A 68 2.06 -4.69 -5.95
CA LYS A 68 0.79 -5.44 -5.90
C LYS A 68 1.05 -6.94 -5.95
N ALA A 69 1.91 -7.39 -6.86
CA ALA A 69 2.29 -8.80 -6.97
C ALA A 69 2.91 -9.34 -5.67
N ILE A 70 3.89 -8.62 -5.11
CA ILE A 70 4.52 -8.96 -3.82
C ILE A 70 3.47 -9.01 -2.70
N ARG A 71 2.53 -8.05 -2.67
CA ARG A 71 1.48 -8.02 -1.65
C ARG A 71 0.54 -9.22 -1.76
N GLU A 72 0.21 -9.66 -2.97
CA GLU A 72 -0.64 -10.83 -3.19
C GLU A 72 0.05 -12.12 -2.75
N GLU A 73 1.33 -12.27 -3.06
CA GLU A 73 2.17 -13.38 -2.58
C GLU A 73 2.22 -13.41 -1.05
N MET A 74 2.61 -12.30 -0.42
CA MET A 74 2.64 -12.19 1.05
C MET A 74 1.27 -12.47 1.69
N ARG A 75 0.16 -12.14 1.01
CA ARG A 75 -1.19 -12.42 1.50
C ARG A 75 -1.49 -13.91 1.47
N ARG A 76 -1.04 -14.63 0.45
CA ARG A 76 -1.18 -16.10 0.34
C ARG A 76 -0.35 -16.77 1.44
N ASP A 77 0.90 -16.38 1.60
CA ASP A 77 1.77 -16.96 2.64
C ASP A 77 1.23 -16.71 4.04
N ALA A 78 0.78 -15.48 4.30
CA ALA A 78 0.15 -15.14 5.58
C ALA A 78 -1.14 -15.94 5.81
N PHE A 79 -1.89 -16.28 4.77
CA PHE A 79 -3.06 -17.15 4.87
C PHE A 79 -2.64 -18.56 5.29
N VAL A 80 -1.71 -19.18 4.56
CA VAL A 80 -1.22 -20.54 4.85
C VAL A 80 -0.62 -20.63 6.25
N ALA A 81 0.25 -19.68 6.62
CA ALA A 81 0.85 -19.64 7.96
C ALA A 81 -0.18 -19.44 9.07
N ARG A 82 -1.29 -18.75 8.78
CA ARG A 82 -2.40 -18.58 9.73
C ARG A 82 -3.16 -19.90 9.89
N GLU A 83 -3.54 -20.56 8.80
CA GLU A 83 -4.22 -21.86 8.85
C GLU A 83 -3.38 -22.91 9.59
N ALA A 84 -2.09 -23.00 9.30
CA ALA A 84 -1.17 -23.92 9.98
C ALA A 84 -1.08 -23.65 11.49
N ARG A 85 -1.12 -22.37 11.89
CA ARG A 85 -1.16 -21.99 13.31
C ARG A 85 -2.49 -22.34 13.96
N GLU A 86 -3.60 -22.12 13.24
CA GLU A 86 -4.94 -22.45 13.74
C GLU A 86 -5.12 -23.95 13.95
N ALA A 87 -4.61 -24.79 13.03
CA ALA A 87 -4.59 -26.24 13.19
C ALA A 87 -3.82 -26.64 14.46
N LYS A 88 -2.57 -26.17 14.62
CA LYS A 88 -1.77 -26.43 15.82
C LYS A 88 -2.45 -25.99 17.12
N LEU A 89 -3.13 -24.84 17.10
CA LEU A 89 -3.86 -24.35 18.26
C LEU A 89 -5.09 -25.22 18.58
N LYS A 90 -5.79 -25.73 17.55
CA LYS A 90 -6.92 -26.63 17.73
C LYS A 90 -6.48 -27.98 18.32
N ASP A 91 -5.28 -28.45 17.97
CA ASP A 91 -4.73 -29.69 18.52
C ASP A 91 -4.29 -29.56 20.00
N ILE A 92 -3.89 -28.35 20.43
CA ILE A 92 -3.45 -28.08 21.81
C ILE A 92 -4.63 -27.76 22.74
N LEU A 93 -5.65 -27.09 22.21
CA LEU A 93 -6.77 -26.57 23.00
C LEU A 93 -7.91 -27.59 23.09
N THR A 94 -8.57 -27.67 24.24
CA THR A 94 -9.83 -28.40 24.34
C THR A 94 -10.93 -27.69 23.56
N GLU A 95 -12.01 -28.39 23.22
CA GLU A 95 -13.11 -27.84 22.41
C GLU A 95 -13.73 -26.57 23.02
N GLU A 96 -13.90 -26.56 24.35
CA GLU A 96 -14.41 -25.38 25.06
C GLU A 96 -13.44 -24.19 25.02
N GLN A 97 -12.14 -24.45 25.10
CA GLN A 97 -11.11 -23.41 25.01
C GLN A 97 -10.99 -22.86 23.59
N TRP A 98 -11.14 -23.72 22.59
CA TRP A 98 -11.19 -23.32 21.18
C TRP A 98 -12.39 -22.42 20.88
N ALA A 99 -13.58 -22.77 21.38
CA ALA A 99 -14.78 -21.95 21.23
C ALA A 99 -14.61 -20.55 21.85
N LYS A 100 -13.99 -20.46 23.04
CA LYS A 100 -13.66 -19.17 23.67
C LYS A 100 -12.67 -18.37 22.82
N TYR A 101 -11.61 -19.01 22.31
CA TYR A 101 -10.61 -18.39 21.43
C TYR A 101 -11.24 -17.82 20.14
N GLU A 102 -12.10 -18.60 19.47
CA GLU A 102 -12.75 -18.18 18.23
C GLU A 102 -13.69 -16.97 18.47
N SER A 103 -14.42 -16.98 19.59
CA SER A 103 -15.29 -15.86 19.98
C SER A 103 -14.50 -14.56 20.23
N ALA A 104 -13.30 -14.67 20.83
CA ALA A 104 -12.42 -13.53 21.07
C ALA A 104 -11.85 -12.99 19.76
N LYS A 105 -11.46 -13.88 18.84
CA LYS A 105 -10.97 -13.54 17.49
C LYS A 105 -12.02 -12.79 16.66
N LYS A 106 -13.28 -13.22 16.69
CA LYS A 106 -14.40 -12.56 15.99
C LYS A 106 -14.66 -11.16 16.56
N ARG A 107 -14.67 -11.01 17.88
CA ARG A 107 -14.84 -9.72 18.57
C ARG A 107 -13.71 -8.72 18.25
N GLY A 108 -12.45 -9.18 18.23
CA GLY A 108 -11.30 -8.35 17.88
C GLY A 108 -11.34 -7.82 16.43
N ARG A 109 -11.78 -8.65 15.47
CA ARG A 109 -11.96 -8.20 14.07
C ARG A 109 -13.06 -7.15 13.93
N GLY A 110 -14.21 -7.34 14.61
CA GLY A 110 -15.30 -6.37 14.58
C GLY A 110 -14.91 -5.00 15.17
N ALA A 111 -14.17 -4.98 16.27
CA ALA A 111 -13.69 -3.75 16.88
C ALA A 111 -12.69 -2.99 15.99
N MET A 112 -11.83 -3.71 15.27
CA MET A 112 -10.86 -3.11 14.34
C MET A 112 -11.55 -2.51 13.10
N LEU A 113 -12.54 -3.20 12.53
CA LEU A 113 -13.37 -2.70 11.42
C LEU A 113 -14.13 -1.42 11.81
N ASN A 114 -14.73 -1.40 13.00
CA ASN A 114 -15.45 -0.23 13.50
C ASN A 114 -14.52 0.98 13.79
N ARG A 115 -13.28 0.72 14.24
CA ARG A 115 -12.28 1.77 14.42
C ARG A 115 -11.75 2.31 13.09
N ALA A 116 -11.56 1.45 12.09
CA ALA A 116 -11.18 1.89 10.74
C ALA A 116 -12.25 2.78 10.11
N LYS A 117 -13.53 2.44 10.30
CA LYS A 117 -14.68 3.22 9.82
C LYS A 117 -14.77 4.60 10.50
N ARG A 118 -14.67 4.67 11.84
CA ARG A 118 -14.63 5.95 12.58
C ARG A 118 -13.42 6.83 12.25
N GLY A 119 -12.27 6.24 11.93
CA GLY A 119 -11.08 6.98 11.51
C GLY A 119 -11.20 7.61 10.13
N GLN A 120 -12.11 7.11 9.30
CA GLN A 120 -12.40 7.65 7.96
C GLN A 120 -13.37 8.84 8.05
N ASP A 121 -14.43 8.73 8.87
CA ASP A 121 -15.38 9.82 9.11
C ASP A 121 -14.73 11.03 9.79
N SER A 122 -13.78 10.78 10.68
CA SER A 122 -13.03 11.84 11.38
C SER A 122 -12.07 12.64 10.47
N ARG A 123 -11.78 12.15 9.25
CA ARG A 123 -10.91 12.84 8.28
C ARG A 123 -11.69 13.70 7.28
N GLN A 124 -12.99 13.50 7.15
CA GLN A 124 -13.84 14.31 6.29
C GLN A 124 -14.49 15.50 7.03
N GLY A 125 -14.65 15.43 8.36
CA GLY A 125 -15.18 16.52 9.19
C GLY A 125 -14.16 17.28 10.06
N GLY A 126 -12.88 16.88 10.08
CA GLY A 126 -11.91 17.32 11.11
C GLY A 126 -10.92 18.43 10.74
N ARG A 127 -11.08 19.14 9.61
CA ARG A 127 -10.11 20.17 9.18
C ARG A 127 -10.29 21.56 9.80
N PHE A 128 -11.29 21.78 10.67
CA PHE A 128 -11.56 23.13 11.20
C PHE A 128 -11.36 23.34 12.70
N GLN A 129 -10.92 22.32 13.48
CA GLN A 129 -10.82 22.48 14.94
C GLN A 129 -9.57 21.82 15.55
N ARG A 130 -8.37 22.05 15.01
CA ARG A 130 -7.11 21.84 15.77
C ARG A 130 -6.01 22.82 15.37
N ARG A 131 -6.36 24.09 15.19
CA ARG A 131 -5.39 25.19 15.07
C ARG A 131 -5.68 26.20 16.19
N GLY A 132 -5.53 25.78 17.43
CA GLY A 132 -5.81 26.68 18.57
C GLY A 132 -5.91 25.99 19.92
N GLN A 133 -5.05 25.02 20.23
CA GLN A 133 -4.76 24.57 21.60
C GLN A 133 -3.61 23.56 21.56
N ILE A 134 -2.40 24.07 21.30
CA ILE A 134 -1.19 23.42 21.79
C ILE A 134 -1.10 23.89 23.24
N ARG A 135 -1.80 23.18 24.14
CA ARG A 135 -1.48 23.24 25.56
C ARG A 135 -0.36 22.24 25.79
N GLU A 136 0.74 22.76 26.32
CA GLU A 136 1.82 22.04 26.95
C GLU A 136 1.23 20.96 27.86
N ASP A 137 1.41 19.70 27.51
CA ASP A 137 1.34 18.64 28.49
C ASP A 137 2.30 17.52 28.07
N GLY A 138 3.38 17.38 28.84
CA GLY A 138 4.64 16.72 28.52
C GLY A 138 4.57 15.20 28.40
N ARG A 139 3.76 14.64 27.49
CA ARG A 139 3.68 13.19 27.26
C ARG A 139 3.77 12.77 25.79
N ARG A 140 4.75 13.30 25.04
CA ARG A 140 5.11 12.72 23.73
C ARG A 140 6.63 12.71 23.46
N PRO A 141 7.34 11.68 23.94
CA PRO A 141 8.49 11.19 23.17
C PRO A 141 8.56 9.66 22.98
N MET A 142 7.66 8.86 23.56
CA MET A 142 7.82 7.38 23.52
C MET A 142 7.41 6.70 22.21
N ARG A 143 6.49 7.29 21.42
CA ARG A 143 5.95 6.60 20.23
C ARG A 143 6.87 6.70 19.01
N ASP A 144 7.56 7.83 18.86
CA ASP A 144 8.52 8.03 17.77
C ASP A 144 9.84 7.30 18.03
N THR A 145 10.27 7.19 19.29
CA THR A 145 11.49 6.44 19.65
C THR A 145 11.33 4.94 19.40
N LEU A 146 10.17 4.34 19.75
CA LEU A 146 9.92 2.93 19.49
C LEU A 146 9.84 2.62 17.99
N ARG A 147 9.14 3.48 17.23
CA ARG A 147 9.01 3.32 15.77
C ARG A 147 10.35 3.47 15.07
N ARG A 148 11.19 4.41 15.50
CA ARG A 148 12.55 4.60 15.00
C ARG A 148 13.44 3.40 15.31
N ARG A 149 13.31 2.80 16.51
CA ARG A 149 14.04 1.59 16.90
C ARG A 149 13.65 0.36 16.05
N VAL A 150 12.36 0.17 15.79
CA VAL A 150 11.87 -0.94 14.94
C VAL A 150 12.32 -0.79 13.49
N VAL A 151 12.27 0.43 12.95
CA VAL A 151 12.75 0.70 11.58
C VAL A 151 14.26 0.48 11.48
N LYS A 152 15.04 0.98 12.45
CA LYS A 152 16.49 0.80 12.47
C LYS A 152 16.87 -0.69 12.51
N ARG A 153 16.23 -1.47 13.38
CA ARG A 153 16.44 -2.92 13.48
C ARG A 153 16.07 -3.67 12.20
N ARG A 154 15.04 -3.22 11.49
CA ARG A 154 14.64 -3.82 10.20
C ARG A 154 15.65 -3.52 9.09
N VAL A 155 16.24 -2.33 9.08
CA VAL A 155 17.30 -1.96 8.12
C VAL A 155 18.57 -2.75 8.40
N GLU A 156 18.95 -2.93 9.68
CA GLU A 156 20.10 -3.75 10.08
C GLU A 156 19.93 -5.21 9.65
N MET A 157 18.79 -5.83 9.91
CA MET A 157 18.53 -7.22 9.44
C MET A 157 18.55 -7.35 7.92
N LEU A 158 18.14 -6.33 7.17
CA LEU A 158 18.20 -6.37 5.70
C LEU A 158 19.64 -6.21 5.19
N LYS A 159 20.49 -5.47 5.90
CA LYS A 159 21.92 -5.38 5.59
C LYS A 159 22.63 -6.69 5.91
N GLU A 160 22.40 -7.26 7.09
CA GLU A 160 22.96 -8.55 7.48
C GLU A 160 22.56 -9.65 6.48
N LYS A 161 21.29 -9.69 6.05
CA LYS A 161 20.83 -10.64 5.04
C LYS A 161 21.55 -10.47 3.70
N LYS A 162 21.77 -9.23 3.25
CA LYS A 162 22.52 -8.96 2.02
C LYS A 162 23.99 -9.37 2.16
N GLU A 163 24.61 -9.09 3.30
CA GLU A 163 26.00 -9.47 3.56
C GLU A 163 26.18 -10.99 3.68
N THR A 164 25.19 -11.72 4.19
CA THR A 164 25.20 -13.20 4.18
C THR A 164 24.97 -13.76 2.78
N GLU A 165 24.05 -13.19 1.99
CA GLU A 165 23.81 -13.61 0.60
C GLU A 165 25.01 -13.30 -0.32
N GLU A 166 25.76 -12.22 -0.05
CA GLU A 166 27.00 -11.90 -0.76
C GLU A 166 28.17 -12.80 -0.36
N LYS A 167 28.25 -13.26 0.90
CA LYS A 167 29.26 -14.22 1.35
C LYS A 167 28.98 -15.65 0.87
N GLU A 168 27.72 -16.05 0.77
CA GLU A 168 27.35 -17.37 0.23
C GLU A 168 27.53 -17.48 -1.29
N ASN A 169 27.34 -16.38 -2.03
CA ASN A 169 27.57 -16.34 -3.48
C ASN A 169 29.03 -16.02 -3.89
N GLY A 170 29.87 -15.56 -2.97
CA GLY A 170 31.29 -15.23 -3.22
C GLY A 170 32.29 -16.32 -2.84
N GLY A 171 31.84 -17.45 -2.29
CA GLY A 171 32.68 -18.56 -1.81
C GLY A 171 32.90 -19.70 -2.81
N GLY A 172 32.69 -19.46 -4.10
CA GLY A 172 32.89 -20.46 -5.17
C GLY A 172 33.96 -20.01 -6.16
N ASN A 173 35.23 -20.14 -5.77
CA ASN A 173 36.33 -20.29 -6.72
C ASN A 173 37.31 -21.34 -6.17
#